data_AF-A0AB36K024-F1
#
_entry.id   AF-A0AB36K024-F1
#
_cell.length_a   1.000
_cell.length_b   1.000
_cell.length_c   1.000
_cell.angle_alpha   90.00
_cell.angle_beta   90.00
_cell.angle_gamma   90.00
#
_symmetry.space_group_name_H-M   'P 1'
#
loop_
_entity.id
_entity.type
_entity.pdbx_description
1 polymer ?
#
loop_
_entity_poly.entity_id
_entity_poly.type
_entity_poly.pdbx_seq_one_letter_code
_entity_poly.pdbx_strand_id
1 'polypeptide(L)' 'MIVNFSLPNLANWQVAIHQFNGDIILKHLLHRLPTLSQPTLQFDPSTELGTIFSQGECLGEFALAH' A
#
# COMPACT_ATOMS: atom_id res chain seq x y z
N MET A 1 3.81 -13.10 -5.11
CA MET A 1 4.21 -11.73 -5.47
C MET A 1 4.50 -10.96 -4.20
N ILE A 2 5.56 -10.16 -4.17
CA ILE A 2 5.90 -9.33 -2.99
C ILE A 2 5.39 -7.91 -3.24
N VAL A 3 4.79 -7.29 -2.22
CA VAL A 3 4.43 -5.88 -2.21
C VAL A 3 5.22 -5.19 -1.11
N ASN A 4 6.02 -4.20 -1.50
CA ASN A 4 6.78 -3.36 -0.59
C ASN A 4 5.98 -2.11 -0.29
N PHE A 5 5.81 -1.78 0.98
CA PHE A 5 5.21 -0.54 1.45
C PHE A 5 6.31 0.39 1.95
N SER A 6 6.24 1.64 1.51
CA SER A 6 7.13 2.73 1.88
C SER A 6 6.29 3.92 2.31
N LEU A 7 6.02 4.06 3.61
CA LEU A 7 5.25 5.18 4.17
C LEU A 7 6.19 6.07 4.99
N PRO A 8 6.61 7.23 4.46
CA PRO A 8 7.43 8.19 5.19
C PRO A 8 6.82 8.52 6.55
N ASN A 9 7.65 8.55 7.59
CA ASN A 9 7.26 8.84 8.98
C ASN A 9 6.37 7.80 9.68
N LEU A 10 5.99 6.71 9.00
CA LEU A 10 5.17 5.65 9.58
C LEU A 10 5.94 4.33 9.67
N ALA A 11 6.20 3.68 8.53
CA ALA A 11 6.90 2.40 8.47
C ALA A 11 7.19 2.00 7.02
N ASN A 12 8.23 1.16 6.87
CA ASN A 12 8.46 0.38 5.65
C ASN A 12 8.30 -1.11 6.00
N TRP A 13 7.60 -1.87 5.15
CA TRP A 13 7.50 -3.33 5.30
C TRP A 13 7.14 -4.00 3.99
N GLN A 14 7.25 -5.31 3.94
CA GLN A 14 6.88 -6.11 2.78
C GLN A 14 5.82 -7.15 3.14
N VAL A 15 4.95 -7.49 2.18
CA VAL A 15 3.98 -8.57 2.30
C VAL A 15 4.02 -9.47 1.08
N ALA A 16 3.87 -10.78 1.30
CA ALA A 16 3.70 -11.73 0.22
C ALA A 16 2.20 -11.94 -0.04
N ILE A 17 1.76 -11.74 -1.27
CA ILE A 17 0.38 -12.00 -1.70
C ILE A 17 0.35 -12.93 -2.91
N HIS A 18 -0.72 -13.72 -3.00
CA HIS A 18 -0.91 -14.68 -4.09
C HIS A 18 -1.28 -13.97 -5.40
N GLN A 19 -2.07 -12.91 -5.33
CA GLN A 19 -2.54 -12.13 -6.46
C GLN A 19 -2.62 -10.63 -6.10
N PHE A 20 -2.34 -9.76 -7.05
CA PHE A 20 -2.58 -8.32 -6.90
C PHE A 20 -4.08 -8.03 -6.83
N ASN A 21 -4.53 -7.48 -5.70
CA ASN A 21 -5.90 -7.03 -5.49
C ASN A 21 -5.89 -5.87 -4.48
N GLY A 22 -6.53 -4.75 -4.83
CA GLY A 22 -6.59 -3.56 -3.99
C GLY A 22 -7.15 -3.83 -2.59
N ASP A 23 -8.17 -4.69 -2.47
CA ASP A 23 -8.76 -5.05 -1.16
C ASP A 23 -7.77 -5.80 -0.27
N ILE A 24 -6.96 -6.68 -0.88
CA ILE A 24 -5.92 -7.42 -0.16
C ILE A 24 -4.84 -6.46 0.33
N ILE A 25 -4.42 -5.51 -0.50
CA ILE A 25 -3.41 -4.50 -0.13
C ILE A 25 -3.94 -3.60 0.98
N LEU A 26 -5.18 -3.12 0.86
CA LEU A 26 -5.84 -2.33 1.90
C LEU A 26 -5.96 -3.08 3.22
N LYS A 27 -6.29 -4.37 3.18
CA LYS A 27 -6.35 -5.21 4.39
C LYS A 27 -4.99 -5.31 5.08
N HIS A 28 -3.91 -5.53 4.32
CA HIS A 28 -2.56 -5.56 4.88
C HIS A 28 -2.14 -4.21 5.46
N LEU A 29 -2.49 -3.11 4.77
CA LEU A 29 -2.24 -1.75 5.24
C LEU A 29 -2.96 -1.48 6.56
N LEU A 30 -4.27 -1.72 6.62
CA LEU A 30 -5.11 -1.48 7.80
C LEU A 30 -4.77 -2.40 8.98
N HIS A 31 -4.35 -3.64 8.71
CA HIS A 31 -3.90 -4.54 9.76
C HIS A 31 -2.65 -4.00 10.47
N ARG A 32 -1.76 -3.34 9.74
CA ARG A 32 -0.52 -2.76 10.30
C ARG A 32 -0.75 -1.37 10.88
N LEU A 33 -1.59 -0.57 10.22
CA LEU A 33 -1.89 0.82 10.56
C LEU A 33 -3.41 0.99 10.77
N PRO A 34 -3.96 0.45 11.87
CA PRO A 34 -5.41 0.44 12.11
C PRO A 34 -6.00 1.83 12.37
N THR A 35 -5.16 2.82 12.65
CA THR A 35 -5.57 4.22 12.86
C THR A 35 -5.82 4.96 11.55
N LEU A 36 -5.48 4.38 10.40
CA LEU A 36 -5.77 4.99 9.10
C LEU A 36 -7.28 5.00 8.85
N SER A 37 -7.83 6.19 8.68
CA SER A 37 -9.25 6.38 8.42
C SER A 37 -9.51 6.36 6.93
N GLN A 38 -10.08 5.25 6.44
CA GLN A 38 -10.49 5.06 5.04
C GLN A 38 -9.36 5.32 4.04
N PRO A 39 -8.22 4.59 4.12
CA PRO A 39 -7.17 4.76 3.14
C PRO A 39 -7.65 4.32 1.75
N THR A 40 -7.17 5.01 0.72
CA THR A 40 -7.40 4.67 -0.69
C THR A 40 -6.07 4.43 -1.39
N LEU A 41 -6.12 3.67 -2.49
CA LEU A 41 -4.94 3.30 -3.27
C LEU A 41 -5.11 3.80 -4.71
N GLN A 42 -4.05 4.31 -5.29
CA GLN A 42 -3.96 4.59 -6.72
C GLN A 42 -2.78 3.82 -7.28
N PHE A 43 -3.00 2.90 -8.22
CA PHE A 43 -1.96 2.06 -8.78
C PHE A 43 -1.68 2.41 -10.25
N ASP A 44 -0.40 2.51 -10.59
CA ASP A 44 0.08 2.67 -11.96
C ASP A 44 0.72 1.35 -12.44
N PRO A 45 0.05 0.64 -13.37
CA PRO A 45 0.55 -0.63 -13.88
C PRO A 45 1.79 -0.49 -14.78
N SER A 46 2.09 0.72 -15.28
CA SER A 46 3.27 0.94 -16.14
C SER A 46 4.57 1.02 -15.35
N THR A 47 4.49 1.47 -14.11
CA THR A 47 5.63 1.61 -13.19
C THR A 47 5.63 0.57 -12.08
N GLU A 48 4.53 -0.18 -11.94
CA GLU A 48 4.27 -1.11 -10.83
C GLU A 48 4.33 -0.46 -9.45
N LEU A 49 4.09 0.86 -9.41
CA LEU A 49 4.01 1.67 -8.20
C LEU A 49 2.56 2.01 -7.91
N GLY A 50 2.21 2.12 -6.63
CA GLY A 50 0.96 2.68 -6.20
C GLY A 50 1.12 3.64 -5.05
N THR A 51 0.30 4.67 -5.01
CA THR A 51 0.28 5.69 -3.97
C THR A 51 -0.82 5.38 -2.97
N ILE A 52 -0.55 5.63 -1.69
CA ILE A 52 -1.47 5.43 -0.57
C ILE A 52 -1.94 6.80 -0.11
N PHE A 53 -3.25 6.98 -0.05
CA PHE A 53 -3.86 8.21 0.46
C PHE A 53 -4.70 7.91 1.70
N SER A 54 -4.79 8.88 2.60
CA SER A 54 -5.75 8.86 3.71
C SER A 54 -6.29 10.26 3.89
N GLN A 55 -7.62 10.41 3.90
CA GLN A 55 -8.28 11.72 4.03
C GLN A 55 -7.79 12.79 3.02
N GLY A 56 -7.32 12.37 1.85
CA GLY A 56 -6.80 13.25 0.81
C GLY A 56 -5.30 13.57 0.93
N GLU A 57 -4.62 13.13 1.98
CA GLU A 57 -3.16 13.28 2.13
C GLU A 57 -2.41 12.06 1.59
N CYS A 58 -1.30 12.31 0.90
CA CYS A 58 -0.39 11.26 0.45
C CYS A 58 0.41 10.74 1.65
N LEU A 59 0.26 9.45 1.97
CA LEU A 59 0.95 8.81 3.07
C LEU A 59 2.25 8.11 2.65
N GLY A 60 2.42 7.89 1.35
CA GLY A 60 3.55 7.13 0.81
C GLY A 60 3.12 6.25 -0.36
N GLU A 61 3.90 5.22 -0.60
CA GLU A 61 3.79 4.38 -1.78
C GLU A 61 3.90 2.88 -1.45
N PHE A 62 3.44 2.05 -2.37
CA PHE A 62 3.73 0.65 -2.43
C PHE A 62 4.25 0.27 -3.82
N ALA A 63 5.12 -0.73 -3.90
CA ALA A 63 5.69 -1.20 -5.15
C ALA A 63 5.56 -2.72 -5.24
N LEU A 64 5.28 -3.24 -6.43
CA LEU A 64 5.38 -4.67 -6.69
C LEU A 64 6.86 -5.02 -6.89
N ALA A 65 7.30 -6.10 -6.24
CA ALA A 65 8.62 -6.68 -6.47
C ALA A 65 8.47 -8.10 -6.99
N HIS A 66 9.19 -8.39 -8.06
CA HIS A 66 9.31 -9.71 -8.71
C HIS A 66 10.54 -10.45 -8.20
#